data_AF-A0A381Y5K0-F1
#
_entry.id   AF-A0A381Y5K0-F1
#
_cell.length_a   1.000
_cell.length_b   1.000
_cell.length_c   1.000
_cell.angle_alpha   90.00
_cell.angle_beta   90.00
_cell.angle_gamma   90.00
#
_symmetry.space_group_name_H-M   'P 1'
#
loop_
_entity.id
_entity.type
_entity.pdbx_description
1 polymer ?
#
loop_
_entity_poly.entity_id
_entity_poly.type
_entity_poly.pdbx_seq_one_letter_code
_entity_poly.pdbx_strand_id
1 'polypeptide(L)'
;MLSFLESDYNDIEWVEYYTNKIDTNECYDSGKMSELYYERAKHNYRLGEYLKSNTDLEKSHQLLPNGDNLVSFAFIYEKLGNTKKCLELLNKYKKANPEEEFIKDYINDIVNFGCYDDISKKKFEALKDWLIIENSFLDNIKIKFNTNDNREIISQKDIGLNESILEISLKCMMTTELGKETEIGKEVIDKNLSLYSKHNWISFILLENLHKSDSIWRTYIDILPKKFDNVPIFFKKNYLNMLKGCTCLSKILSKIASLQTEYKFLFNNLETFKKYSLAEYIWARTVVITRIYGVVIDGIKTQALVPFADMLNHNNNPETQWFFDDINKVFKIVSKKKFNVNVPIYDSYGKKCNSRFFVNYGFVLDRNMENTVRFIFDLKSSEVSGLKYKKKFLSNSSNKTHILGEIEQNRNNFNIFLAKARYYVCNDEDLFDESFSTFLVPISIQNEINVLKYIMRMCINHIRKYSSSAKNDLDIVLNPFHKYNREYSNVRNCIIMRYGEKFIYDYYIKMATMCIKLLTRDFEDLIETNLLLDALSGKYHLYVSDSICDLLNTDGKIDKYLFE
;
A
#
# COMPACT_ATOMS: atom_id res chain seq x y z
N MET A 1 13.71 5.57 20.01
CA MET A 1 12.71 4.91 19.15
C MET A 1 12.80 5.50 17.73
N LEU A 2 13.96 5.36 17.09
CA LEU A 2 14.03 5.43 15.62
C LEU A 2 13.41 4.12 15.14
N SER A 3 12.33 4.21 14.38
CA SER A 3 11.60 3.02 13.95
C SER A 3 12.47 2.17 13.03
N PHE A 4 12.24 0.86 13.01
CA PHE A 4 12.73 -0.10 12.00
C PHE A 4 12.53 0.39 10.55
N LEU A 5 11.65 1.38 10.35
CA LEU A 5 11.31 1.97 9.06
C LEU A 5 12.15 3.23 8.71
N GLU A 6 12.99 3.75 9.62
CA GLU A 6 13.66 5.06 9.46
C GLU A 6 15.17 5.11 9.80
N SER A 7 15.83 4.04 10.26
CA SER A 7 17.28 4.07 10.57
C SER A 7 18.03 2.85 10.04
N ASP A 8 19.37 2.89 10.12
CA ASP A 8 20.32 1.77 9.95
C ASP A 8 20.09 0.68 11.02
N TYR A 9 18.89 0.11 11.01
CA TYR A 9 18.47 -0.91 11.95
C TYR A 9 19.12 -2.23 11.55
N ASN A 10 20.01 -2.73 12.41
CA ASN A 10 20.72 -3.99 12.18
C ASN A 10 20.31 -5.04 13.20
N ASP A 11 19.53 -6.05 12.79
CA ASP A 11 19.10 -7.13 13.68
C ASP A 11 20.30 -7.91 14.27
N ILE A 12 21.46 -7.96 13.59
CA ILE A 12 22.67 -8.65 14.08
C ILE A 12 23.21 -7.97 15.35
N GLU A 13 23.38 -6.65 15.30
CA GLU A 13 23.85 -5.86 16.45
C GLU A 13 22.93 -6.00 17.67
N TRP A 14 21.62 -6.06 17.44
CA TRP A 14 20.65 -6.28 18.52
C TRP A 14 20.74 -7.69 19.10
N VAL A 15 20.93 -8.73 18.28
CA VAL A 15 21.15 -10.09 18.78
C VAL A 15 22.40 -10.15 19.66
N GLU A 16 23.49 -9.49 19.26
CA GLU A 16 24.71 -9.39 20.07
C GLU A 16 24.47 -8.63 21.38
N TYR A 17 23.78 -7.48 21.32
CA TYR A 17 23.39 -6.71 22.50
C TYR A 17 22.62 -7.56 23.52
N TYR A 18 21.56 -8.24 23.09
CA TYR A 18 20.75 -9.06 23.99
C TYR A 18 21.51 -10.30 24.48
N THR A 19 22.40 -10.87 23.66
CA THR A 19 23.27 -11.98 24.09
C THR A 19 24.18 -11.56 25.23
N ASN A 20 24.88 -10.42 25.07
CA ASN A 20 25.70 -9.88 26.15
C ASN A 20 24.89 -9.61 27.42
N LYS A 21 23.68 -9.04 27.30
CA LYS A 21 22.80 -8.80 28.46
C LYS A 21 22.30 -10.05 29.16
N ILE A 22 22.08 -11.13 28.42
CA ILE A 22 21.70 -12.44 28.97
C ILE A 22 22.91 -13.09 29.67
N ASP A 23 24.09 -13.05 29.04
CA ASP A 23 25.29 -13.73 29.52
C ASP A 23 25.92 -13.04 30.74
N THR A 24 25.89 -11.70 30.81
CA THR A 24 26.40 -10.96 31.97
C THR A 24 25.51 -11.06 33.21
N ASN A 25 24.37 -11.77 33.11
CA ASN A 25 23.43 -12.06 34.19
C ASN A 25 23.14 -10.85 35.09
N GLU A 26 22.99 -9.66 34.49
CA GLU A 26 22.75 -8.40 35.20
C GLU A 26 21.36 -8.37 35.91
N CYS A 27 20.57 -9.45 35.82
CA CYS A 27 19.22 -9.47 36.34
C CYS A 27 18.79 -10.80 36.97
N TYR A 28 18.61 -10.79 38.30
CA TYR A 28 17.99 -11.88 39.06
C TYR A 28 16.45 -11.92 38.92
N ASP A 29 15.85 -11.00 38.15
CA ASP A 29 14.41 -10.92 37.92
C ASP A 29 14.02 -11.76 36.71
N SER A 30 13.20 -12.80 36.94
CA SER A 30 12.69 -13.69 35.90
C SER A 30 11.88 -12.95 34.84
N GLY A 31 11.19 -11.84 35.20
CA GLY A 31 10.43 -11.03 34.27
C GLY A 31 11.33 -10.31 33.27
N LYS A 32 12.36 -9.62 33.76
CA LYS A 32 13.33 -8.93 32.90
C LYS A 32 14.17 -9.91 32.07
N MET A 33 14.53 -11.07 32.63
CA MET A 33 15.18 -12.12 31.83
C MET A 33 14.27 -12.66 30.74
N SER A 34 12.98 -12.86 31.03
CA SER A 34 11.99 -13.26 30.02
C SER A 34 11.89 -12.25 28.87
N GLU A 35 11.91 -10.95 29.18
CA GLU A 35 11.91 -9.88 28.19
C GLU A 35 13.16 -9.91 27.30
N LEU A 36 14.37 -10.07 27.87
CA LEU A 36 15.60 -10.15 27.08
C LEU A 36 15.58 -11.32 26.08
N TYR A 37 15.12 -12.50 26.52
CA TYR A 37 14.93 -13.64 25.63
C TYR A 37 13.87 -13.37 24.56
N TYR A 38 12.74 -12.75 24.92
CA TYR A 38 11.69 -12.41 23.97
C TYR A 38 12.17 -11.43 22.89
N GLU A 39 12.90 -10.39 23.29
CA GLU A 39 13.46 -9.41 22.37
C GLU A 39 14.47 -10.06 21.42
N ARG A 40 15.41 -10.86 21.94
CA ARG A 40 16.37 -11.60 21.10
C ARG A 40 15.67 -12.56 20.14
N ALA A 41 14.60 -13.23 20.58
CA ALA A 41 13.80 -14.10 19.74
C ALA A 41 13.19 -13.36 18.54
N LYS A 42 12.70 -12.12 18.72
CA LYS A 42 12.16 -11.28 17.62
C LYS A 42 13.23 -10.96 16.59
N HIS A 43 14.45 -10.61 17.01
CA HIS A 43 15.54 -10.31 16.09
C HIS A 43 16.00 -11.55 15.32
N ASN A 44 16.18 -12.68 16.02
CA ASN A 44 16.46 -13.97 15.38
C ASN A 44 15.38 -14.35 14.35
N TYR A 45 14.11 -14.07 14.63
CA TYR A 45 13.02 -14.32 13.68
C TYR A 45 13.19 -13.49 12.39
N ARG A 46 13.53 -12.21 12.50
CA ARG A 46 13.72 -11.33 11.33
C ARG A 46 14.95 -11.69 10.51
N LEU A 47 16.00 -12.22 11.15
CA LEU A 47 17.18 -12.78 10.48
C LEU A 47 16.92 -14.12 9.78
N GLY A 48 15.75 -14.73 9.96
CA GLY A 48 15.45 -16.06 9.43
C GLY A 48 16.02 -17.22 10.28
N GLU A 49 16.59 -16.91 11.45
CA GLU A 49 17.15 -17.88 12.39
C GLU A 49 16.05 -18.51 13.26
N TYR A 50 15.06 -19.12 12.61
CA TYR A 50 13.80 -19.56 13.24
C TYR A 50 14.00 -20.59 14.37
N LEU A 51 15.00 -21.45 14.29
CA LEU A 51 15.32 -22.40 15.37
C LEU A 51 15.84 -21.68 16.63
N LYS A 52 16.77 -20.74 16.48
CA LYS A 52 17.27 -19.92 17.60
C LYS A 52 16.16 -19.08 18.20
N SER A 53 15.33 -18.49 17.32
CA SER A 53 14.13 -17.75 17.68
C SER A 53 13.17 -18.59 18.53
N ASN A 54 12.92 -19.84 18.15
CA ASN A 54 12.08 -20.76 18.92
C ASN A 54 12.66 -21.04 20.31
N THR A 55 13.96 -21.35 20.39
CA THR A 55 14.63 -21.64 21.67
C THR A 55 14.56 -20.46 22.63
N ASP A 56 14.79 -19.24 22.14
CA ASP A 56 14.69 -18.04 22.97
C ASP A 56 13.24 -17.77 23.43
N LEU A 57 12.26 -17.95 22.53
CA LEU A 57 10.85 -17.79 22.90
C LEU A 57 10.38 -18.85 23.90
N GLU A 58 10.87 -20.09 23.82
CA GLU A 58 10.64 -21.15 24.82
C GLU A 58 11.18 -20.75 26.19
N LYS A 59 12.42 -20.25 26.26
CA LYS A 59 13.02 -19.77 27.51
C LYS A 59 12.23 -18.60 28.09
N SER A 60 11.87 -17.62 27.25
CA SER A 60 11.01 -16.49 27.67
C SER A 60 9.69 -16.99 28.26
N HIS A 61 9.00 -17.91 27.57
CA HIS A 61 7.72 -18.46 28.03
C HIS A 61 7.83 -19.30 29.30
N GLN A 62 8.94 -20.02 29.50
CA GLN A 62 9.21 -20.77 30.74
C GLN A 62 9.41 -19.84 31.94
N LEU A 63 10.14 -18.73 31.74
CA LEU A 63 10.40 -17.74 32.78
C LEU A 63 9.14 -16.93 33.14
N LEU A 64 8.35 -16.55 32.12
CA LEU A 64 7.09 -15.84 32.29
C LEU A 64 6.07 -16.30 31.23
N PRO A 65 5.15 -17.21 31.60
CA PRO A 65 4.15 -17.73 30.67
C PRO A 65 3.22 -16.64 30.12
N ASN A 66 3.07 -16.61 28.80
CA ASN A 66 2.15 -15.73 28.08
C ASN A 66 1.35 -16.54 27.06
N GLY A 67 0.01 -16.51 27.15
CA GLY A 67 -0.88 -17.24 26.25
C GLY A 67 -0.76 -16.82 24.77
N ASP A 68 -0.43 -15.55 24.50
CA ASP A 68 -0.20 -15.05 23.14
C ASP A 68 1.04 -15.68 22.49
N ASN A 69 1.99 -16.22 23.27
CA ASN A 69 3.15 -16.93 22.72
C ASN A 69 2.74 -18.17 21.92
N LEU A 70 1.55 -18.75 22.12
CA LEU A 70 1.07 -19.83 21.27
C LEU A 70 0.98 -19.40 19.80
N VAL A 71 0.56 -18.16 19.53
CA VAL A 71 0.52 -17.59 18.17
C VAL A 71 1.93 -17.31 17.67
N SER A 72 2.79 -16.76 18.53
CA SER A 72 4.21 -16.51 18.22
C SER A 72 4.93 -17.80 17.81
N PHE A 73 4.79 -18.87 18.59
CA PHE A 73 5.31 -20.20 18.24
C PHE A 73 4.72 -20.70 16.93
N ALA A 74 3.41 -20.53 16.71
CA ALA A 74 2.78 -20.94 15.47
C ALA A 74 3.38 -20.24 14.23
N PHE A 75 3.72 -18.95 14.33
CA PHE A 75 4.41 -18.22 13.25
C PHE A 75 5.83 -18.76 13.00
N ILE A 76 6.57 -19.11 14.05
CA ILE A 76 7.89 -19.74 13.90
C ILE A 76 7.76 -21.10 13.20
N TYR A 77 6.83 -21.95 13.65
CA TYR A 77 6.62 -23.27 13.05
C TYR A 77 6.08 -23.19 11.61
N GLU A 78 5.30 -22.16 11.27
CA GLU A 78 4.92 -21.85 9.88
C GLU A 78 6.17 -21.63 9.02
N LYS A 79 7.10 -20.78 9.47
CA LYS A 79 8.36 -20.51 8.74
C LYS A 79 9.30 -21.71 8.68
N LEU A 80 9.26 -22.59 9.67
CA LEU A 80 9.96 -23.89 9.66
C LEU A 80 9.28 -24.96 8.79
N GLY A 81 8.12 -24.67 8.19
CA GLY A 81 7.37 -25.61 7.36
C GLY A 81 6.60 -26.69 8.14
N ASN A 82 6.50 -26.58 9.47
CA ASN A 82 5.77 -27.54 10.32
C ASN A 82 4.32 -27.11 10.51
N THR A 83 3.51 -27.28 9.46
CA THR A 83 2.09 -26.90 9.43
C THR A 83 1.26 -27.62 10.50
N LYS A 84 1.57 -28.90 10.79
CA LYS A 84 0.88 -29.68 11.84
C LYS A 84 1.03 -29.02 13.22
N LYS A 85 2.25 -28.64 13.60
CA LYS A 85 2.49 -28.00 14.90
C LYS A 85 1.91 -26.59 14.94
N CYS A 86 2.01 -25.85 13.85
CA CYS A 86 1.37 -24.54 13.69
C CYS A 86 -0.15 -24.63 13.97
N LEU A 87 -0.86 -25.56 13.31
CA LEU A 87 -2.30 -25.77 13.51
C LEU A 87 -2.65 -26.19 14.94
N GLU A 88 -1.88 -27.08 15.55
CA GLU A 88 -2.09 -27.50 16.95
C GLU A 88 -2.07 -26.28 17.89
N LEU A 89 -1.07 -25.41 17.74
CA LEU A 89 -0.88 -24.21 18.56
C LEU A 89 -1.98 -23.18 18.33
N LEU A 90 -2.33 -22.91 17.06
CA LEU A 90 -3.41 -21.97 16.73
C LEU A 90 -4.77 -22.45 17.22
N ASN A 91 -5.07 -23.75 17.10
CA ASN A 91 -6.31 -24.32 17.63
C ASN A 91 -6.36 -24.25 19.16
N LYS A 92 -5.24 -24.52 19.84
CA LYS A 92 -5.12 -24.36 21.30
C LYS A 92 -5.37 -22.91 21.72
N TYR A 93 -4.75 -21.95 21.02
CA TYR A 93 -4.99 -20.52 21.26
C TYR A 93 -6.45 -20.15 21.02
N LYS A 94 -7.04 -20.62 19.92
CA LYS A 94 -8.44 -20.32 19.55
C LYS A 94 -9.44 -20.87 20.55
N LYS A 95 -9.18 -22.05 21.12
CA LYS A 95 -10.00 -22.65 22.18
C LYS A 95 -9.97 -21.81 23.46
N ALA A 96 -8.82 -21.22 23.79
CA ALA A 96 -8.69 -20.34 24.95
C ALA A 96 -9.24 -18.93 24.71
N ASN A 97 -9.26 -18.46 23.45
CA ASN A 97 -9.66 -17.10 23.04
C ASN A 97 -10.75 -17.16 21.93
N PRO A 98 -11.98 -17.59 22.26
CA PRO A 98 -13.06 -17.76 21.28
C PRO A 98 -13.51 -16.46 20.60
N GLU A 99 -13.27 -15.30 21.22
CA GLU A 99 -13.51 -13.95 20.71
C GLU A 99 -12.48 -13.47 19.67
N GLU A 100 -11.28 -14.05 19.63
CA GLU A 100 -10.23 -13.69 18.66
C GLU A 100 -10.60 -14.21 17.26
N GLU A 101 -11.40 -13.44 16.52
CA GLU A 101 -11.99 -13.88 15.24
C GLU A 101 -10.95 -14.15 14.15
N PHE A 102 -9.86 -13.38 14.12
CA PHE A 102 -8.88 -13.41 13.04
C PHE A 102 -8.00 -14.67 13.03
N ILE A 103 -7.85 -15.32 14.18
CA ILE A 103 -7.11 -16.58 14.28
C ILE A 103 -7.77 -17.68 13.44
N LYS A 104 -9.10 -17.61 13.24
CA LYS A 104 -9.80 -18.54 12.35
C LYS A 104 -9.30 -18.43 10.91
N ASP A 105 -9.01 -17.20 10.46
CA ASP A 105 -8.50 -16.98 9.11
C ASP A 105 -7.09 -17.53 8.99
N TYR A 106 -6.24 -17.39 10.03
CA TYR A 106 -4.91 -18.01 10.02
C TYR A 106 -4.99 -19.54 9.99
N ILE A 107 -5.89 -20.15 10.77
CA ILE A 107 -6.11 -21.60 10.75
C ILE A 107 -6.54 -22.04 9.34
N ASN A 108 -7.49 -21.33 8.72
CA ASN A 108 -7.94 -21.65 7.36
C ASN A 108 -6.79 -21.52 6.34
N ASP A 109 -5.98 -20.46 6.43
CA ASP A 109 -4.82 -20.27 5.57
C ASP A 109 -3.83 -21.44 5.69
N ILE A 110 -3.55 -21.89 6.93
CA ILE A 110 -2.63 -22.99 7.19
C ILE A 110 -3.22 -24.34 6.79
N VAL A 111 -4.52 -24.57 6.98
CA VAL A 111 -5.20 -25.79 6.50
C VAL A 111 -5.10 -25.90 4.97
N ASN A 112 -5.16 -24.78 4.28
CA ASN A 112 -4.99 -24.71 2.83
C ASN A 112 -3.50 -24.63 2.41
N PHE A 113 -2.57 -24.54 3.37
CA PHE A 113 -1.14 -24.42 3.12
C PHE A 113 -0.58 -25.79 2.70
N GLY A 114 0.11 -25.83 1.56
CA GLY A 114 0.60 -27.09 1.01
C GLY A 114 -0.48 -27.97 0.38
N CYS A 115 -1.76 -27.58 0.37
CA CYS A 115 -2.81 -28.19 -0.46
C CYS A 115 -2.67 -27.77 -1.94
N TYR A 116 -1.44 -27.67 -2.43
CA TYR A 116 -1.19 -27.45 -3.83
C TYR A 116 -1.40 -28.78 -4.53
N ASP A 117 -2.66 -29.03 -4.87
CA ASP A 117 -3.02 -30.24 -5.59
C ASP A 117 -2.32 -30.27 -6.95
N ASP A 118 -1.97 -31.47 -7.41
CA ASP A 118 -1.39 -31.65 -8.74
C ASP A 118 -2.31 -31.07 -9.84
N ILE A 119 -3.60 -30.88 -9.54
CA ILE A 119 -4.58 -30.24 -10.41
C ILE A 119 -4.19 -28.78 -10.69
N SER A 120 -3.82 -28.01 -9.68
CA SER A 120 -3.40 -26.63 -9.85
C SER A 120 -2.13 -26.54 -10.70
N LYS A 121 -1.14 -27.42 -10.47
CA LYS A 121 0.13 -27.47 -11.26
C LYS A 121 -0.20 -27.69 -12.72
N LYS A 122 -1.01 -28.71 -12.98
CA LYS A 122 -1.46 -29.08 -14.33
C LYS A 122 -2.20 -27.94 -15.02
N LYS A 123 -2.96 -27.11 -14.30
CA LYS A 123 -3.61 -25.93 -14.90
C LYS A 123 -2.61 -24.86 -15.32
N PHE A 124 -1.58 -24.59 -14.53
CA PHE A 124 -0.53 -23.64 -14.90
C PHE A 124 0.38 -24.18 -16.01
N GLU A 125 0.67 -25.48 -16.01
CA GLU A 125 1.38 -26.16 -17.10
C GLU A 125 0.56 -26.09 -18.40
N ALA A 126 -0.74 -26.42 -18.35
CA ALA A 126 -1.63 -26.29 -19.50
C ALA A 126 -1.73 -24.85 -20.03
N LEU A 127 -1.70 -23.84 -19.15
CA LEU A 127 -1.59 -22.44 -19.57
C LEU A 127 -0.27 -22.18 -20.30
N LYS A 128 0.86 -22.61 -19.72
CA LYS A 128 2.19 -22.42 -20.32
C LYS A 128 2.27 -23.10 -21.70
N ASP A 129 1.78 -24.33 -21.82
CA ASP A 129 1.77 -25.08 -23.07
C ASP A 129 0.94 -24.39 -24.15
N TRP A 130 -0.27 -23.93 -23.80
CA TRP A 130 -1.11 -23.15 -24.72
C TRP A 130 -0.42 -21.87 -25.20
N LEU A 131 0.22 -21.13 -24.28
CA LEU A 131 0.94 -19.90 -24.64
C LEU A 131 2.11 -20.19 -25.59
N ILE A 132 2.88 -21.26 -25.36
CA ILE A 132 3.99 -21.67 -26.24
C ILE A 132 3.47 -22.06 -27.64
N ILE A 133 2.37 -22.81 -27.72
CA ILE A 133 1.71 -23.17 -29.00
C ILE A 133 1.31 -21.90 -29.78
N GLU A 134 0.87 -20.85 -29.08
CA GLU A 134 0.51 -19.57 -29.67
C GLU A 134 1.69 -18.60 -29.88
N ASN A 135 2.93 -19.13 -29.94
CA ASN A 135 4.18 -18.40 -30.18
C ASN A 135 4.55 -17.39 -29.06
N SER A 136 4.23 -17.72 -27.81
CA SER A 136 4.72 -16.99 -26.63
C SER A 136 6.02 -17.62 -26.10
N PHE A 137 6.83 -16.83 -25.38
CA PHE A 137 8.10 -17.27 -24.79
C PHE A 137 8.06 -17.21 -23.27
N LEU A 138 8.31 -18.35 -22.61
CA LEU A 138 8.23 -18.52 -21.15
C LEU A 138 9.37 -19.39 -20.57
N ASP A 139 10.43 -19.64 -21.33
CA ASP A 139 11.49 -20.59 -20.95
C ASP A 139 12.42 -20.06 -19.87
N ASN A 140 12.48 -18.73 -19.72
CA ASN A 140 13.35 -18.07 -18.76
C ASN A 140 12.77 -18.08 -17.33
N ILE A 141 11.50 -18.47 -17.17
CA ILE A 141 10.78 -18.35 -15.91
C ILE A 141 10.02 -19.62 -15.54
N LYS A 142 9.84 -19.79 -14.22
CA LYS A 142 8.97 -20.81 -13.63
C LYS A 142 8.23 -20.25 -12.43
N ILE A 143 7.15 -20.93 -12.04
CA ILE A 143 6.36 -20.54 -10.88
C ILE A 143 6.87 -21.30 -9.65
N LYS A 144 7.10 -20.55 -8.57
CA LYS A 144 7.29 -21.08 -7.22
C LYS A 144 6.01 -20.85 -6.43
N PHE A 145 5.36 -21.93 -5.99
CA PHE A 145 4.17 -21.85 -5.15
C PHE A 145 4.60 -21.79 -3.69
N ASN A 146 4.18 -20.74 -2.99
CA ASN A 146 4.36 -20.61 -1.55
C ASN A 146 3.11 -21.14 -0.82
N THR A 147 1.92 -20.85 -1.38
CA THR A 147 0.62 -21.45 -1.01
C THR A 147 -0.24 -21.65 -2.27
N ASN A 148 -1.50 -22.09 -2.13
CA ASN A 148 -2.44 -22.14 -3.28
C ASN A 148 -2.73 -20.76 -3.86
N ASP A 149 -2.82 -19.75 -3.00
CA ASP A 149 -3.19 -18.40 -3.37
C ASP A 149 -1.97 -17.47 -3.51
N ASN A 150 -0.80 -17.88 -3.03
CA ASN A 150 0.45 -17.13 -3.08
C ASN A 150 1.51 -17.85 -3.93
N ARG A 151 1.94 -17.17 -4.99
CA ARG A 151 2.93 -17.67 -5.96
C ARG A 151 3.92 -16.56 -6.30
N GLU A 152 5.10 -16.97 -6.73
CA GLU A 152 6.14 -16.09 -7.24
C GLU A 152 6.62 -16.58 -8.60
N ILE A 153 6.89 -15.63 -9.49
CA ILE A 153 7.66 -15.90 -10.71
C ILE A 153 9.14 -15.83 -10.33
N ILE A 154 9.87 -16.90 -10.61
CA ILE A 154 11.30 -16.99 -10.37
C ILE A 154 12.03 -17.29 -11.69
N SER A 155 13.28 -16.86 -11.79
CA SER A 155 14.16 -17.20 -12.90
C SER A 155 14.41 -18.72 -12.96
N GLN A 156 14.23 -19.31 -14.13
CA GLN A 156 14.50 -20.73 -14.38
C GLN A 156 15.97 -20.98 -14.71
N LYS A 157 16.67 -19.97 -15.24
CA LYS A 157 18.09 -19.94 -15.56
C LYS A 157 18.62 -18.52 -15.38
N ASP A 158 19.90 -18.31 -15.61
CA ASP A 158 20.47 -16.96 -15.62
C ASP A 158 19.86 -16.15 -16.77
N ILE A 159 19.50 -14.89 -16.49
CA ILE A 159 18.92 -13.95 -17.46
C ILE A 159 19.86 -12.75 -17.54
N GLY A 160 20.37 -12.46 -18.73
CA GLY A 160 21.24 -11.32 -19.01
C GLY A 160 20.54 -9.97 -18.92
N LEU A 161 21.27 -8.87 -19.11
CA LEU A 161 20.70 -7.52 -19.21
C LEU A 161 19.96 -7.35 -20.54
N ASN A 162 18.77 -6.74 -20.53
CA ASN A 162 17.88 -6.56 -21.69
C ASN A 162 17.43 -7.88 -22.35
N GLU A 163 17.68 -9.02 -21.70
CA GLU A 163 17.17 -10.30 -22.17
C GLU A 163 15.67 -10.40 -21.87
N SER A 164 14.95 -11.07 -22.77
CA SER A 164 13.52 -11.33 -22.61
C SER A 164 13.27 -12.22 -21.40
N ILE A 165 12.42 -11.78 -20.49
CA ILE A 165 11.95 -12.59 -19.35
C ILE A 165 10.75 -13.41 -19.80
N LEU A 166 9.82 -12.77 -20.50
CA LEU A 166 8.68 -13.42 -21.15
C LEU A 166 8.19 -12.59 -22.34
N GLU A 167 7.59 -13.28 -23.31
CA GLU A 167 6.88 -12.68 -24.44
C GLU A 167 5.52 -13.34 -24.58
N ILE A 168 4.45 -12.56 -24.71
CA ILE A 168 3.07 -13.08 -24.82
C ILE A 168 2.46 -12.59 -26.12
N SER A 169 2.05 -13.53 -26.97
CA SER A 169 1.39 -13.25 -28.25
C SER A 169 0.12 -12.42 -28.06
N LEU A 170 -0.10 -11.46 -28.96
CA LEU A 170 -1.32 -10.65 -29.00
C LEU A 170 -2.58 -11.51 -29.07
N LYS A 171 -2.52 -12.68 -29.71
CA LYS A 171 -3.64 -13.64 -29.81
C LYS A 171 -4.08 -14.18 -28.46
N CYS A 172 -3.17 -14.24 -27.48
CA CYS A 172 -3.45 -14.74 -26.14
C CYS A 172 -3.99 -13.66 -25.21
N MET A 173 -3.81 -12.38 -25.55
CA MET A 173 -4.19 -11.24 -24.70
C MET A 173 -5.70 -10.98 -24.78
N MET A 174 -6.28 -10.43 -23.70
CA MET A 174 -7.64 -9.90 -23.69
C MET A 174 -7.58 -8.37 -23.69
N THR A 175 -7.81 -7.74 -24.84
CA THR A 175 -7.67 -6.28 -25.02
C THR A 175 -9.00 -5.54 -24.96
N THR A 176 -8.95 -4.21 -24.82
CA THR A 176 -10.16 -3.38 -24.88
C THR A 176 -10.90 -3.52 -26.22
N GLU A 177 -10.15 -3.69 -27.31
CA GLU A 177 -10.67 -3.85 -28.67
C GLU A 177 -11.44 -5.16 -28.81
N LEU A 178 -10.88 -6.28 -28.33
CA LEU A 178 -11.61 -7.55 -28.28
C LEU A 178 -12.86 -7.45 -27.39
N GLY A 179 -12.81 -6.63 -26.34
CA GLY A 179 -13.92 -6.35 -25.45
C GLY A 179 -15.10 -5.64 -26.11
N LYS A 180 -14.83 -4.87 -27.18
CA LYS A 180 -15.87 -4.24 -28.00
C LYS A 180 -16.52 -5.21 -28.98
N GLU A 181 -15.81 -6.27 -29.35
CA GLU A 181 -16.28 -7.27 -30.31
C GLU A 181 -17.15 -8.38 -29.70
N THR A 182 -17.25 -8.42 -28.38
CA THR A 182 -18.12 -9.36 -27.66
C THR A 182 -19.59 -9.03 -27.91
N GLU A 183 -20.51 -9.95 -27.65
CA GLU A 183 -21.96 -9.71 -27.79
C GLU A 183 -22.41 -8.50 -26.95
N ILE A 184 -21.95 -8.44 -25.69
CA ILE A 184 -22.20 -7.33 -24.78
C ILE A 184 -21.57 -6.03 -25.29
N GLY A 185 -20.33 -6.12 -25.76
CA GLY A 185 -19.59 -4.95 -26.27
C GLY A 185 -20.26 -4.32 -27.50
N LYS A 186 -20.71 -5.16 -28.44
CA LYS A 186 -21.46 -4.74 -29.63
C LYS A 186 -22.78 -4.09 -29.25
N GLU A 187 -23.54 -4.69 -28.34
CA GLU A 187 -24.81 -4.11 -27.89
C GLU A 187 -24.62 -2.73 -27.22
N VAL A 188 -23.54 -2.55 -26.44
CA VAL A 188 -23.18 -1.23 -25.85
C VAL A 188 -22.93 -0.19 -26.93
N ILE A 189 -22.22 -0.55 -28.00
CA ILE A 189 -21.89 0.35 -29.12
C ILE A 189 -23.15 0.68 -29.92
N ASP A 190 -23.95 -0.34 -30.27
CA ASP A 190 -25.20 -0.19 -31.04
C ASP A 190 -26.20 0.72 -30.33
N LYS A 191 -26.29 0.60 -28.99
CA LYS A 191 -27.14 1.46 -28.14
C LYS A 191 -26.48 2.78 -27.75
N ASN A 192 -25.25 3.05 -28.18
CA ASN A 192 -24.47 4.25 -27.87
C ASN A 192 -24.41 4.54 -26.34
N LEU A 193 -24.21 3.51 -25.53
CA LEU A 193 -24.18 3.65 -24.07
C LEU A 193 -22.80 4.11 -23.58
N SER A 194 -22.78 5.13 -22.74
CA SER A 194 -21.56 5.56 -22.05
C SER A 194 -21.29 4.68 -20.82
N LEU A 195 -20.20 3.92 -20.85
CA LEU A 195 -19.77 3.10 -19.71
C LEU A 195 -19.16 3.95 -18.60
N TYR A 196 -19.46 3.60 -17.35
CA TYR A 196 -18.85 4.25 -16.17
C TYR A 196 -17.35 4.00 -16.08
N SER A 197 -16.87 2.84 -16.56
CA SER A 197 -15.47 2.46 -16.51
C SER A 197 -15.03 1.69 -17.76
N LYS A 198 -13.88 2.09 -18.33
CA LYS A 198 -13.26 1.40 -19.48
C LYS A 198 -12.87 -0.06 -19.20
N HIS A 199 -12.68 -0.42 -17.93
CA HIS A 199 -12.41 -1.81 -17.54
C HIS A 199 -13.55 -2.79 -17.90
N ASN A 200 -14.76 -2.28 -18.19
CA ASN A 200 -15.89 -3.12 -18.58
C ASN A 200 -15.64 -3.88 -19.87
N TRP A 201 -14.95 -3.26 -20.84
CA TRP A 201 -14.65 -3.92 -22.11
C TRP A 201 -13.98 -5.28 -21.90
N ILE A 202 -12.99 -5.33 -21.01
CA ILE A 202 -12.27 -6.57 -20.72
C ILE A 202 -13.08 -7.48 -19.78
N SER A 203 -13.87 -6.91 -18.88
CA SER A 203 -14.80 -7.71 -18.07
C SER A 203 -15.85 -8.43 -18.93
N PHE A 204 -16.28 -7.85 -20.06
CA PHE A 204 -17.21 -8.51 -20.99
C PHE A 204 -16.60 -9.75 -21.61
N ILE A 205 -15.30 -9.71 -21.99
CA ILE A 205 -14.58 -10.90 -22.48
C ILE A 205 -14.60 -12.00 -21.40
N LEU A 206 -14.26 -11.65 -20.15
CA LEU A 206 -14.24 -12.61 -19.05
C LEU A 206 -15.63 -13.22 -18.82
N LEU A 207 -16.70 -12.41 -18.81
CA LEU A 207 -18.07 -12.88 -18.61
C LEU A 207 -18.54 -13.80 -19.74
N GLU A 208 -18.31 -13.41 -20.99
CA GLU A 208 -18.71 -14.23 -22.15
C GLU A 208 -17.96 -15.55 -22.27
N ASN A 209 -16.75 -15.63 -21.70
CA ASN A 209 -15.94 -16.84 -21.73
C ASN A 209 -15.99 -17.63 -20.41
N LEU A 210 -16.61 -17.11 -19.35
CA LEU A 210 -16.56 -17.70 -18.01
C LEU A 210 -17.06 -19.15 -18.00
N HIS A 211 -18.19 -19.38 -18.65
CA HIS A 211 -18.89 -20.68 -18.71
C HIS A 211 -18.68 -21.45 -20.02
N LYS A 212 -17.88 -20.90 -20.95
CA LYS A 212 -17.55 -21.57 -22.22
C LYS A 212 -16.39 -22.55 -21.98
N SER A 213 -16.66 -23.84 -22.14
CA SER A 213 -15.64 -24.89 -22.03
C SER A 213 -14.67 -24.89 -23.22
N ASP A 214 -15.13 -24.41 -24.37
CA ASP A 214 -14.40 -24.29 -25.65
C ASP A 214 -13.74 -22.91 -25.85
N SER A 215 -13.71 -22.07 -24.81
CA SER A 215 -13.03 -20.76 -24.88
C SER A 215 -11.54 -20.93 -25.20
N ILE A 216 -11.02 -20.13 -26.13
CA ILE A 216 -9.58 -20.08 -26.40
C ILE A 216 -8.77 -19.66 -25.17
N TRP A 217 -9.39 -18.94 -24.22
CA TRP A 217 -8.75 -18.49 -22.98
C TRP A 217 -9.06 -19.42 -21.79
N ARG A 218 -9.61 -20.61 -22.01
CA ARG A 218 -10.05 -21.51 -20.93
C ARG A 218 -8.96 -21.78 -19.89
N THR A 219 -7.75 -22.09 -20.36
CA THR A 219 -6.58 -22.36 -19.51
C THR A 219 -6.19 -21.14 -18.67
N TYR A 220 -6.32 -19.92 -19.23
CA TYR A 220 -6.09 -18.68 -18.50
C TYR A 220 -7.22 -18.36 -17.51
N ILE A 221 -8.49 -18.60 -17.84
CA ILE A 221 -9.59 -18.34 -16.89
C ILE A 221 -9.56 -19.32 -15.71
N ASP A 222 -9.09 -20.55 -15.94
CA ASP A 222 -9.06 -21.60 -14.92
C ASP A 222 -8.06 -21.35 -13.79
N ILE A 223 -6.95 -20.66 -14.08
CA ILE A 223 -5.94 -20.29 -13.07
C ILE A 223 -6.22 -18.94 -12.39
N LEU A 224 -7.14 -18.12 -12.90
CA LEU A 224 -7.48 -16.85 -12.27
C LEU A 224 -8.05 -17.08 -10.85
N PRO A 225 -7.75 -16.17 -9.89
CA PRO A 225 -8.27 -16.30 -8.53
C PRO A 225 -9.78 -16.40 -8.52
N LYS A 226 -10.32 -17.39 -7.80
CA LYS A 226 -11.77 -17.56 -7.65
C LYS A 226 -12.35 -16.63 -6.57
N LYS A 227 -11.52 -16.23 -5.61
CA LYS A 227 -11.86 -15.30 -4.53
C LYS A 227 -10.79 -14.22 -4.42
N PHE A 228 -11.18 -13.10 -3.83
CA PHE A 228 -10.33 -11.93 -3.60
C PHE A 228 -10.52 -11.46 -2.16
N ASP A 229 -10.39 -12.39 -1.22
CA ASP A 229 -10.69 -12.16 0.20
C ASP A 229 -9.76 -11.10 0.83
N ASN A 230 -8.64 -10.79 0.17
CA ASN A 230 -7.72 -9.72 0.54
C ASN A 230 -8.07 -8.34 -0.03
N VAL A 231 -8.94 -8.26 -1.03
CA VAL A 231 -9.39 -6.99 -1.60
C VAL A 231 -10.51 -6.43 -0.71
N PRO A 232 -10.39 -5.20 -0.16
CA PRO A 232 -11.29 -4.72 0.89
C PRO A 232 -12.76 -4.58 0.53
N ILE A 233 -13.13 -4.62 -0.75
CA ILE A 233 -14.54 -4.62 -1.16
C ILE A 233 -15.27 -5.93 -0.76
N PHE A 234 -14.52 -6.99 -0.47
CA PHE A 234 -15.05 -8.29 0.02
C PHE A 234 -14.92 -8.45 1.54
N PHE A 235 -14.43 -7.43 2.25
CA PHE A 235 -14.20 -7.53 3.69
C PHE A 235 -15.49 -7.67 4.48
N LYS A 236 -15.43 -8.55 5.48
CA LYS A 236 -16.43 -8.65 6.54
C LYS A 236 -16.43 -7.39 7.42
N LYS A 237 -17.51 -7.18 8.17
CA LYS A 237 -17.72 -5.99 9.02
C LYS A 237 -16.61 -5.78 10.06
N ASN A 238 -16.04 -6.85 10.61
CA ASN A 238 -14.94 -6.78 11.57
C ASN A 238 -13.68 -6.13 10.97
N TYR A 239 -13.29 -6.49 9.75
CA TYR A 239 -12.18 -5.86 9.03
C TYR A 239 -12.47 -4.40 8.68
N LEU A 240 -13.68 -4.10 8.20
CA LEU A 240 -14.08 -2.71 7.92
C LEU A 240 -14.07 -1.84 9.19
N ASN A 241 -14.42 -2.40 10.35
CA ASN A 241 -14.35 -1.70 11.64
C ASN A 241 -12.92 -1.33 12.03
N MET A 242 -11.91 -2.10 11.64
CA MET A 242 -10.50 -1.77 11.88
C MET A 242 -10.04 -0.52 11.11
N LEU A 243 -10.74 -0.19 10.02
CA LEU A 243 -10.45 0.96 9.14
C LEU A 243 -11.25 2.22 9.53
N LYS A 244 -11.97 2.21 10.66
CA LYS A 244 -12.64 3.41 11.17
C LYS A 244 -11.65 4.56 11.34
N GLY A 245 -12.01 5.73 10.81
CA GLY A 245 -11.17 6.92 10.74
C GLY A 245 -10.28 7.00 9.50
N CYS A 246 -9.98 5.88 8.84
CA CYS A 246 -9.15 5.88 7.64
C CYS A 246 -9.90 6.47 6.44
N THR A 247 -9.22 7.26 5.64
CA THR A 247 -9.76 7.83 4.40
C THR A 247 -10.03 6.76 3.34
N CYS A 248 -9.33 5.62 3.41
CA CYS A 248 -9.57 4.49 2.52
C CYS A 248 -10.95 3.85 2.72
N LEU A 249 -11.54 3.91 3.92
CA LEU A 249 -12.84 3.28 4.20
C LEU A 249 -13.96 3.87 3.33
N SER A 250 -14.00 5.20 3.18
CA SER A 250 -14.99 5.84 2.29
C SER A 250 -14.77 5.46 0.82
N LYS A 251 -13.52 5.27 0.40
CA LYS A 251 -13.20 4.78 -0.96
C LYS A 251 -13.69 3.35 -1.19
N ILE A 252 -13.55 2.48 -0.19
CA ILE A 252 -14.05 1.09 -0.25
C ILE A 252 -15.57 1.09 -0.42
N LEU A 253 -16.28 1.80 0.46
CA LEU A 253 -17.75 1.89 0.42
C LEU A 253 -18.25 2.53 -0.88
N SER A 254 -17.60 3.59 -1.34
CA SER A 254 -17.93 4.24 -2.62
C SER A 254 -17.70 3.31 -3.81
N LYS A 255 -16.63 2.50 -3.78
CA LYS A 255 -16.36 1.51 -4.84
C LYS A 255 -17.42 0.41 -4.87
N ILE A 256 -17.85 -0.10 -3.71
CA ILE A 256 -18.96 -1.07 -3.62
C ILE A 256 -20.23 -0.48 -4.24
N ALA A 257 -20.63 0.72 -3.80
CA ALA A 257 -21.81 1.40 -4.32
C ALA A 257 -21.71 1.66 -5.84
N SER A 258 -20.54 2.10 -6.32
CA SER A 258 -20.29 2.34 -7.74
C SER A 258 -20.43 1.07 -8.58
N LEU A 259 -19.88 -0.06 -8.13
CA LEU A 259 -19.99 -1.33 -8.85
C LEU A 259 -21.43 -1.84 -8.89
N GLN A 260 -22.20 -1.65 -7.82
CA GLN A 260 -23.62 -2.00 -7.79
C GLN A 260 -24.46 -1.13 -8.72
N THR A 261 -24.21 0.18 -8.74
CA THR A 261 -24.87 1.11 -9.67
C THR A 261 -24.54 0.77 -11.12
N GLU A 262 -23.27 0.51 -11.42
CA GLU A 262 -22.81 0.15 -12.75
C GLU A 262 -23.43 -1.18 -13.22
N TYR A 263 -23.47 -2.20 -12.35
CA TYR A 263 -24.16 -3.47 -12.65
C TYR A 263 -25.63 -3.26 -12.98
N LYS A 264 -26.37 -2.49 -12.15
CA LYS A 264 -27.79 -2.20 -12.40
C LYS A 264 -28.00 -1.47 -13.72
N PHE A 265 -27.11 -0.52 -14.03
CA PHE A 265 -27.13 0.17 -15.31
C PHE A 265 -26.96 -0.80 -16.48
N LEU A 266 -25.96 -1.68 -16.45
CA LEU A 266 -25.74 -2.67 -17.51
C LEU A 266 -26.91 -3.65 -17.61
N PHE A 267 -27.37 -4.21 -16.48
CA PHE A 267 -28.48 -5.16 -16.42
C PHE A 267 -29.80 -4.60 -16.98
N ASN A 268 -30.09 -3.32 -16.72
CA ASN A 268 -31.32 -2.70 -17.19
C ASN A 268 -31.27 -2.32 -18.67
N ASN A 269 -30.08 -2.05 -19.22
CA ASN A 269 -29.94 -1.50 -20.57
C ASN A 269 -29.45 -2.52 -21.62
N LEU A 270 -28.89 -3.66 -21.21
CA LEU A 270 -28.28 -4.65 -22.11
C LEU A 270 -28.90 -6.03 -21.93
N GLU A 271 -29.50 -6.57 -22.99
CA GLU A 271 -30.13 -7.90 -22.95
C GLU A 271 -29.09 -9.02 -22.86
N THR A 272 -27.98 -8.88 -23.61
CA THR A 272 -26.86 -9.83 -23.60
C THR A 272 -26.17 -9.94 -22.23
N PHE A 273 -26.30 -8.92 -21.38
CA PHE A 273 -25.70 -8.87 -20.05
C PHE A 273 -26.58 -9.51 -18.95
N LYS A 274 -27.91 -9.59 -19.14
CA LYS A 274 -28.85 -10.01 -18.07
C LYS A 274 -28.63 -11.42 -17.53
N LYS A 275 -27.96 -12.28 -18.29
CA LYS A 275 -27.62 -13.65 -17.88
C LYS A 275 -26.51 -13.72 -16.82
N TYR A 276 -25.78 -12.64 -16.57
CA TYR A 276 -24.69 -12.60 -15.59
C TYR A 276 -25.15 -12.04 -14.25
N SER A 277 -24.76 -12.71 -13.17
CA SER A 277 -25.02 -12.28 -11.80
C SER A 277 -24.12 -11.13 -11.37
N LEU A 278 -24.54 -10.41 -10.33
CA LEU A 278 -23.72 -9.37 -9.68
C LEU A 278 -22.38 -9.93 -9.17
N ALA A 279 -22.36 -11.17 -8.68
CA ALA A 279 -21.15 -11.80 -8.17
C ALA A 279 -20.12 -12.05 -9.29
N GLU A 280 -20.56 -12.56 -10.44
CA GLU A 280 -19.70 -12.77 -11.62
C GLU A 280 -19.17 -11.45 -12.19
N TYR A 281 -20.04 -10.43 -12.26
CA TYR A 281 -19.63 -9.09 -12.67
C TYR A 281 -18.56 -8.51 -11.73
N ILE A 282 -18.79 -8.54 -10.41
CA ILE A 282 -17.81 -8.07 -9.42
C ILE A 282 -16.51 -8.88 -9.48
N TRP A 283 -16.59 -10.19 -9.70
CA TRP A 283 -15.41 -11.04 -9.91
C TRP A 283 -14.62 -10.59 -11.14
N ALA A 284 -15.26 -10.46 -12.31
CA ALA A 284 -14.61 -10.03 -13.56
C ALA A 284 -13.99 -8.63 -13.43
N ARG A 285 -14.70 -7.70 -12.77
CA ARG A 285 -14.20 -6.36 -12.46
C ARG A 285 -12.98 -6.39 -11.55
N THR A 286 -12.96 -7.28 -10.57
CA THR A 286 -11.83 -7.46 -9.64
C THR A 286 -10.63 -8.09 -10.33
N VAL A 287 -10.83 -9.11 -11.19
CA VAL A 287 -9.75 -9.66 -12.04
C VAL A 287 -9.11 -8.53 -12.85
N VAL A 288 -9.91 -7.73 -13.55
CA VAL A 288 -9.38 -6.65 -14.39
C VAL A 288 -8.59 -5.64 -13.56
N ILE A 289 -9.16 -5.04 -12.51
CA ILE A 289 -8.46 -3.98 -11.77
C ILE A 289 -7.17 -4.45 -11.09
N THR A 290 -7.07 -5.73 -10.74
CA THR A 290 -5.89 -6.29 -10.04
C THR A 290 -4.75 -6.68 -10.99
N ARG A 291 -5.03 -6.86 -12.30
CA ARG A 291 -4.13 -7.53 -13.26
C ARG A 291 -3.91 -6.79 -14.58
N ILE A 292 -4.57 -5.64 -14.77
CA ILE A 292 -4.57 -4.94 -16.06
C ILE A 292 -3.25 -4.22 -16.36
N TYR A 293 -2.78 -4.37 -17.60
CA TYR A 293 -1.72 -3.56 -18.20
C TYR A 293 -2.30 -2.46 -19.09
N GLY A 294 -1.67 -1.29 -19.10
CA GLY A 294 -1.93 -0.24 -20.09
C GLY A 294 -0.86 -0.30 -21.17
N VAL A 295 -1.20 -0.66 -22.39
CA VAL A 295 -0.22 -0.87 -23.49
C VAL A 295 -0.53 0.04 -24.67
N VAL A 296 0.44 0.21 -25.57
CA VAL A 296 0.26 0.90 -26.84
C VAL A 296 0.47 -0.14 -27.94
N ILE A 297 -0.54 -0.35 -28.77
CA ILE A 297 -0.52 -1.31 -29.89
C ILE A 297 -0.82 -0.51 -31.15
N ASP A 298 0.07 -0.56 -32.14
CA ASP A 298 -0.02 0.19 -33.40
C ASP A 298 -0.29 1.69 -33.17
N GLY A 299 0.38 2.28 -32.17
CA GLY A 299 0.21 3.68 -31.77
C GLY A 299 -1.05 3.99 -30.96
N ILE A 300 -1.94 3.01 -30.71
CA ILE A 300 -3.20 3.18 -30.00
C ILE A 300 -3.05 2.73 -28.54
N LYS A 301 -3.37 3.63 -27.60
CA LYS A 301 -3.43 3.29 -26.16
C LYS A 301 -4.62 2.37 -25.89
N THR A 302 -4.34 1.20 -25.33
CA THR A 302 -5.34 0.22 -24.91
C THR A 302 -5.03 -0.35 -23.52
N GLN A 303 -5.93 -1.17 -23.00
CA GLN A 303 -5.74 -1.95 -21.80
C GLN A 303 -5.81 -3.43 -22.17
N ALA A 304 -5.00 -4.26 -21.50
CA ALA A 304 -5.01 -5.70 -21.73
C ALA A 304 -4.80 -6.52 -20.45
N LEU A 305 -5.50 -7.65 -20.35
CA LEU A 305 -5.02 -8.76 -19.51
C LEU A 305 -4.01 -9.56 -20.33
N VAL A 306 -2.86 -9.79 -19.72
CA VAL A 306 -1.73 -10.48 -20.35
C VAL A 306 -1.44 -11.73 -19.52
N PRO A 307 -1.85 -12.92 -19.99
CA PRO A 307 -1.62 -14.16 -19.26
C PRO A 307 -0.14 -14.35 -18.90
N PHE A 308 0.13 -14.89 -17.72
CA PHE A 308 1.47 -15.12 -17.17
C PHE A 308 2.24 -13.85 -16.74
N ALA A 309 2.16 -12.76 -17.50
CA ALA A 309 2.73 -11.48 -17.12
C ALA A 309 2.11 -10.94 -15.83
N ASP A 310 0.80 -11.07 -15.69
CA ASP A 310 0.01 -10.65 -14.52
C ASP A 310 0.23 -11.48 -13.23
N MET A 311 1.23 -12.36 -13.24
CA MET A 311 1.68 -13.14 -12.08
C MET A 311 2.93 -12.58 -11.41
N LEU A 312 3.65 -11.67 -12.06
CA LEU A 312 4.81 -11.02 -11.44
C LEU A 312 4.32 -10.13 -10.30
N ASN A 313 4.91 -10.31 -9.10
CA ASN A 313 4.54 -9.53 -7.93
C ASN A 313 5.14 -8.12 -7.97
N HIS A 314 4.56 -7.20 -7.19
CA HIS A 314 5.00 -5.82 -7.14
C HIS A 314 6.31 -5.62 -6.37
N ASN A 315 7.22 -4.81 -6.92
CA ASN A 315 8.28 -4.12 -6.20
C ASN A 315 8.34 -2.64 -6.63
N ASN A 316 8.70 -1.74 -5.70
CA ASN A 316 8.89 -0.31 -5.99
C ASN A 316 10.08 -0.05 -6.91
N ASN A 317 11.11 -0.89 -6.84
CA ASN A 317 12.29 -0.85 -7.68
C ASN A 317 12.31 -2.11 -8.56
N PRO A 318 11.42 -2.19 -9.57
CA PRO A 318 11.36 -3.36 -10.42
C PRO A 318 12.62 -3.41 -11.30
N GLU A 319 13.14 -4.61 -11.44
CA GLU A 319 14.33 -4.89 -12.24
C GLU A 319 13.95 -5.38 -13.63
N THR A 320 12.77 -4.92 -14.06
CA THR A 320 12.07 -5.32 -15.28
C THR A 320 11.47 -4.09 -15.96
N GLN A 321 11.26 -4.22 -17.26
CA GLN A 321 10.54 -3.26 -18.10
C GLN A 321 9.61 -4.03 -19.01
N TRP A 322 8.40 -3.52 -19.21
CA TRP A 322 7.47 -4.10 -20.17
C TRP A 322 7.08 -3.11 -21.26
N PHE A 323 6.76 -3.63 -22.44
CA PHE A 323 6.24 -2.89 -23.59
C PHE A 323 5.57 -3.86 -24.56
N PHE A 324 4.84 -3.32 -25.53
CA PHE A 324 4.33 -4.12 -26.65
C PHE A 324 5.26 -3.93 -27.86
N ASP A 325 5.67 -5.03 -28.46
CA ASP A 325 6.50 -5.08 -29.67
C ASP A 325 5.56 -5.20 -30.88
N ASP A 326 5.35 -4.08 -31.57
CA ASP A 326 4.46 -4.02 -32.73
C ASP A 326 4.93 -4.83 -33.93
N ILE A 327 6.24 -5.07 -34.06
CA ILE A 327 6.81 -5.84 -35.18
C ILE A 327 6.48 -7.31 -35.00
N ASN A 328 6.75 -7.84 -33.80
CA ASN A 328 6.56 -9.26 -33.50
C ASN A 328 5.15 -9.57 -32.96
N LYS A 329 4.32 -8.55 -32.72
CA LYS A 329 2.95 -8.64 -32.16
C LYS A 329 2.89 -9.40 -30.83
N VAL A 330 3.83 -9.07 -29.94
CA VAL A 330 3.94 -9.67 -28.60
C VAL A 330 4.08 -8.60 -27.52
N PHE A 331 3.49 -8.84 -26.35
CA PHE A 331 3.83 -8.13 -25.13
C PHE A 331 5.12 -8.70 -24.55
N LYS A 332 6.13 -7.86 -24.27
CA LYS A 332 7.42 -8.29 -23.74
C LYS A 332 7.64 -7.75 -22.33
N ILE A 333 8.23 -8.56 -21.47
CA ILE A 333 8.93 -8.11 -20.27
C ILE A 333 10.41 -8.43 -20.44
N VAL A 334 11.28 -7.43 -20.33
CA VAL A 334 12.73 -7.55 -20.40
C VAL A 334 13.37 -7.19 -19.07
N SER A 335 14.57 -7.71 -18.83
CA SER A 335 15.35 -7.43 -17.63
C SER A 335 16.07 -6.07 -17.70
N LYS A 336 16.14 -5.36 -16.56
CA LYS A 336 16.97 -4.16 -16.38
C LYS A 336 18.33 -4.45 -15.73
N LYS A 337 18.54 -5.69 -15.29
CA LYS A 337 19.80 -6.20 -14.77
C LYS A 337 19.92 -7.70 -15.00
N LYS A 338 21.06 -8.28 -14.62
CA LYS A 338 21.24 -9.73 -14.60
C LYS A 338 20.46 -10.37 -13.45
N PHE A 339 19.77 -11.47 -13.73
CA PHE A 339 19.18 -12.33 -12.72
C PHE A 339 19.93 -13.67 -12.69
N ASN A 340 20.31 -14.12 -11.50
CA ASN A 340 20.80 -15.48 -11.31
C ASN A 340 19.62 -16.46 -11.33
N VAL A 341 19.86 -17.74 -11.57
CA VAL A 341 18.85 -18.80 -11.45
C VAL A 341 18.17 -18.84 -10.06
N ASN A 342 16.87 -19.18 -10.05
CA ASN A 342 16.02 -19.34 -8.86
C ASN A 342 15.79 -18.07 -8.02
N VAL A 343 15.96 -16.88 -8.58
CA VAL A 343 15.65 -15.62 -7.87
C VAL A 343 14.25 -15.11 -8.25
N PRO A 344 13.49 -14.52 -7.31
CA PRO A 344 12.22 -13.87 -7.62
C PRO A 344 12.37 -12.70 -8.60
N ILE A 345 11.44 -12.63 -9.54
CA ILE A 345 11.33 -11.56 -10.53
C ILE A 345 10.08 -10.74 -10.21
N TYR A 346 10.28 -9.44 -10.00
CA TYR A 346 9.22 -8.50 -9.68
C TYR A 346 8.97 -7.51 -10.81
N ASP A 347 7.74 -7.03 -10.91
CA ASP A 347 7.33 -5.93 -11.78
C ASP A 347 6.89 -4.74 -10.91
N SER A 348 6.67 -3.56 -11.50
CA SER A 348 6.04 -2.45 -10.82
C SER A 348 4.62 -2.27 -11.28
N TYR A 349 3.70 -2.34 -10.31
CA TYR A 349 2.32 -1.92 -10.51
C TYR A 349 2.19 -0.40 -10.58
N GLY A 350 3.32 0.33 -10.59
CA GLY A 350 3.46 1.78 -10.64
C GLY A 350 3.50 2.44 -9.26
N LYS A 351 4.03 3.66 -9.21
CA LYS A 351 4.09 4.50 -8.00
C LYS A 351 2.69 4.87 -7.52
N LYS A 352 2.29 4.37 -6.34
CA LYS A 352 0.93 4.51 -5.78
C LYS A 352 0.99 4.57 -4.26
N CYS A 353 0.08 5.34 -3.66
CA CYS A 353 -0.10 5.31 -2.22
C CYS A 353 -0.72 3.99 -1.73
N ASN A 354 -0.53 3.68 -0.45
CA ASN A 354 -1.06 2.45 0.14
C ASN A 354 -2.58 2.35 0.04
N SER A 355 -3.31 3.47 0.13
CA SER A 355 -4.75 3.47 -0.08
C SER A 355 -5.15 2.97 -1.48
N ARG A 356 -4.32 3.23 -2.50
CA ARG A 356 -4.60 2.76 -3.86
C ARG A 356 -4.21 1.29 -4.06
N PHE A 357 -3.08 0.84 -3.51
CA PHE A 357 -2.72 -0.58 -3.49
C PHE A 357 -3.79 -1.39 -2.76
N PHE A 358 -4.20 -0.93 -1.59
CA PHE A 358 -5.11 -1.70 -0.75
C PHE A 358 -6.48 -1.86 -1.40
N VAL A 359 -7.12 -0.75 -1.79
CA VAL A 359 -8.50 -0.75 -2.31
C VAL A 359 -8.64 -1.46 -3.66
N ASN A 360 -7.54 -1.56 -4.43
CA ASN A 360 -7.58 -2.11 -5.79
C ASN A 360 -6.87 -3.45 -5.96
N TYR A 361 -5.83 -3.72 -5.16
CA TYR A 361 -4.97 -4.91 -5.29
C TYR A 361 -4.98 -5.79 -4.05
N GLY A 362 -5.52 -5.32 -2.91
CA GLY A 362 -5.66 -6.14 -1.71
C GLY A 362 -4.36 -6.32 -0.91
N PHE A 363 -3.40 -5.40 -1.05
CA PHE A 363 -2.18 -5.38 -0.24
C PHE A 363 -1.75 -3.94 0.09
N VAL A 364 -0.89 -3.80 1.08
CA VAL A 364 -0.20 -2.55 1.45
C VAL A 364 1.28 -2.80 1.58
N LEU A 365 2.09 -1.76 1.35
CA LEU A 365 3.53 -1.82 1.55
C LEU A 365 3.87 -1.29 2.94
N ASP A 366 4.79 -1.98 3.64
CA ASP A 366 5.24 -1.60 4.99
C ASP A 366 5.86 -0.20 5.01
N ARG A 367 6.75 0.06 4.04
CA ARG A 367 7.36 1.37 3.79
C ARG A 367 7.03 1.82 2.37
N ASN A 368 6.19 2.83 2.26
CA ASN A 368 5.81 3.40 0.97
C ASN A 368 6.07 4.91 0.97
N MET A 369 7.18 5.31 0.35
CA MET A 369 7.54 6.74 0.21
C MET A 369 6.53 7.52 -0.65
N GLU A 370 5.74 6.81 -1.47
CA GLU A 370 4.68 7.39 -2.30
C GLU A 370 3.32 7.40 -1.55
N ASN A 371 3.32 7.12 -0.24
CA ASN A 371 2.09 7.10 0.54
C ASN A 371 1.53 8.51 0.70
N THR A 372 0.20 8.61 0.64
CA THR A 372 -0.53 9.87 0.72
C THR A 372 -1.84 9.68 1.45
N VAL A 373 -2.28 10.70 2.18
CA VAL A 373 -3.57 10.74 2.86
C VAL A 373 -4.38 11.96 2.39
N ARG A 374 -5.71 11.83 2.45
CA ARG A 374 -6.64 12.93 2.14
C ARG A 374 -6.88 13.81 3.36
N PHE A 375 -6.50 15.07 3.25
CA PHE A 375 -6.88 16.15 4.15
C PHE A 375 -8.23 16.73 3.77
N ILE A 376 -9.00 17.12 4.79
CA ILE A 376 -10.27 17.84 4.66
C ILE A 376 -10.10 19.15 5.42
N PHE A 377 -10.17 20.27 4.72
CA PHE A 377 -10.03 21.60 5.31
C PHE A 377 -11.18 21.87 6.29
N ASP A 378 -10.83 22.19 7.53
CA ASP A 378 -11.79 22.56 8.56
C ASP A 378 -12.15 24.03 8.45
N LEU A 379 -13.21 24.33 7.70
CA LEU A 379 -13.66 25.72 7.48
C LEU A 379 -14.29 26.36 8.74
N LYS A 380 -14.49 25.58 9.81
CA LYS A 380 -15.04 26.04 11.09
C LYS A 380 -13.94 26.30 12.13
N SER A 381 -12.68 26.05 11.79
CA SER A 381 -11.56 26.30 12.69
C SER A 381 -11.43 27.78 13.03
N SER A 382 -11.02 28.11 14.26
CA SER A 382 -10.90 29.51 14.69
C SER A 382 -9.74 30.27 14.03
N GLU A 383 -8.79 29.59 13.37
CA GLU A 383 -7.77 30.24 12.55
C GLU A 383 -8.32 30.69 11.18
N VAL A 384 -9.47 30.14 10.74
CA VAL A 384 -10.09 30.55 9.48
C VAL A 384 -10.74 31.92 9.67
N SER A 385 -10.42 32.85 8.78
CA SER A 385 -10.89 34.23 8.84
C SER A 385 -11.56 34.63 7.53
N GLY A 386 -12.47 35.62 7.58
CA GLY A 386 -13.04 36.26 6.37
C GLY A 386 -13.79 35.34 5.41
N LEU A 387 -14.21 34.12 5.80
CA LEU A 387 -14.75 33.11 4.87
C LEU A 387 -15.97 33.61 4.06
N LYS A 388 -16.83 34.44 4.66
CA LYS A 388 -17.99 35.05 3.99
C LYS A 388 -17.62 36.00 2.84
N TYR A 389 -16.41 36.53 2.85
CA TYR A 389 -15.89 37.46 1.84
C TYR A 389 -14.99 36.76 0.81
N LYS A 390 -14.54 35.54 1.10
CA LYS A 390 -13.68 34.70 0.25
C LYS A 390 -14.49 33.96 -0.84
N LYS A 391 -15.00 34.71 -1.82
CA LYS A 391 -15.94 34.24 -2.86
C LYS A 391 -15.43 33.07 -3.71
N LYS A 392 -14.11 32.96 -3.95
CA LYS A 392 -13.49 31.93 -4.82
C LYS A 392 -13.67 30.48 -4.38
N PHE A 393 -14.17 30.22 -3.17
CA PHE A 393 -14.14 28.87 -2.59
C PHE A 393 -15.52 28.23 -2.33
N LEU A 394 -16.58 29.00 -2.16
CA LEU A 394 -17.88 28.46 -1.73
C LEU A 394 -18.57 27.55 -2.76
N SER A 395 -18.19 27.61 -4.04
CA SER A 395 -18.87 26.90 -5.13
C SER A 395 -18.28 25.53 -5.51
N ASN A 396 -17.03 25.20 -5.16
CA ASN A 396 -16.37 23.98 -5.66
C ASN A 396 -16.02 22.98 -4.53
N SER A 397 -16.59 21.77 -4.60
CA SER A 397 -16.36 20.71 -3.62
C SER A 397 -14.94 20.12 -3.65
N SER A 398 -14.27 20.14 -4.82
CA SER A 398 -12.89 19.65 -4.98
C SER A 398 -11.88 20.40 -4.11
N ASN A 399 -12.26 21.62 -3.78
CA ASN A 399 -11.45 22.62 -3.14
C ASN A 399 -11.38 22.35 -1.62
N LYS A 400 -12.37 21.63 -1.05
CA LYS A 400 -12.52 21.30 0.40
C LYS A 400 -11.59 20.20 0.88
N THR A 401 -10.87 19.56 -0.02
CA THR A 401 -9.97 18.46 0.30
C THR A 401 -8.68 18.58 -0.47
N HIS A 402 -7.62 17.99 0.06
CA HIS A 402 -6.33 17.91 -0.61
C HIS A 402 -5.65 16.59 -0.27
N ILE A 403 -4.73 16.12 -1.11
CA ILE A 403 -3.98 14.87 -0.87
C ILE A 403 -2.53 15.24 -0.62
N LEU A 404 -1.95 14.71 0.46
CA LEU A 404 -0.56 14.95 0.85
C LEU A 404 0.13 13.67 1.26
N GLY A 405 1.41 13.56 0.92
CA GLY A 405 2.37 12.63 1.51
C GLY A 405 3.51 13.41 2.15
N GLU A 406 4.67 12.78 2.35
CA GLU A 406 5.88 13.49 2.80
C GLU A 406 6.34 14.52 1.76
N ILE A 407 6.94 15.63 2.21
CA ILE A 407 7.19 16.82 1.37
C ILE A 407 8.16 16.49 0.23
N GLU A 408 9.21 15.72 0.49
CA GLU A 408 10.24 15.38 -0.49
C GLU A 408 9.66 14.71 -1.75
N GLN A 409 8.69 13.80 -1.57
CA GLN A 409 8.02 13.11 -2.69
C GLN A 409 6.76 13.87 -3.18
N ASN A 410 6.29 14.90 -2.46
CA ASN A 410 5.02 15.58 -2.74
C ASN A 410 5.10 17.12 -2.79
N ARG A 411 6.27 17.72 -3.07
CA ARG A 411 6.52 19.18 -2.99
C ARG A 411 5.44 20.03 -3.68
N ASN A 412 5.08 19.71 -4.93
CA ASN A 412 4.05 20.45 -5.66
C ASN A 412 2.67 20.39 -4.97
N ASN A 413 2.26 19.22 -4.50
CA ASN A 413 1.00 19.06 -3.78
C ASN A 413 1.04 19.81 -2.44
N PHE A 414 2.18 19.78 -1.75
CA PHE A 414 2.39 20.52 -0.51
C PHE A 414 2.31 22.04 -0.71
N ASN A 415 2.94 22.60 -1.74
CA ASN A 415 2.88 24.03 -2.03
C ASN A 415 1.46 24.50 -2.34
N ILE A 416 0.69 23.73 -3.12
CA ILE A 416 -0.72 24.05 -3.40
C ILE A 416 -1.56 23.96 -2.12
N PHE A 417 -1.26 22.99 -1.24
CA PHE A 417 -1.94 22.86 0.03
C PHE A 417 -1.65 24.05 0.96
N LEU A 418 -0.39 24.48 1.07
CA LEU A 418 0.01 25.66 1.84
C LEU A 418 -0.68 26.91 1.32
N ALA A 419 -0.71 27.12 0.00
CA ALA A 419 -1.41 28.25 -0.60
C ALA A 419 -2.89 28.30 -0.22
N LYS A 420 -3.57 27.14 -0.23
CA LYS A 420 -4.95 27.05 0.25
C LYS A 420 -5.05 27.35 1.75
N ALA A 421 -4.16 26.79 2.57
CA ALA A 421 -4.15 27.01 4.02
C ALA A 421 -3.93 28.49 4.37
N ARG A 422 -2.94 29.14 3.74
CA ARG A 422 -2.67 30.58 3.81
C ARG A 422 -3.88 31.39 3.40
N TYR A 423 -4.51 31.06 2.27
CA TYR A 423 -5.74 31.73 1.84
C TYR A 423 -6.86 31.66 2.88
N TYR A 424 -7.11 30.52 3.53
CA TYR A 424 -8.17 30.44 4.55
C TYR A 424 -7.88 31.23 5.81
N VAL A 425 -6.61 31.27 6.21
CA VAL A 425 -6.18 31.90 7.46
C VAL A 425 -5.98 33.41 7.29
N CYS A 426 -5.60 33.86 6.09
CA CYS A 426 -5.33 35.25 5.76
C CYS A 426 -6.46 36.18 6.20
N ASN A 427 -6.15 37.15 7.06
CA ASN A 427 -7.09 38.15 7.57
C ASN A 427 -7.00 39.50 6.83
N ASP A 428 -6.05 39.64 5.91
CA ASP A 428 -5.91 40.82 5.06
C ASP A 428 -7.01 40.85 4.00
N GLU A 429 -7.90 41.84 4.10
CA GLU A 429 -9.06 41.99 3.22
C GLU A 429 -8.65 42.28 1.78
N ASP A 430 -7.51 42.95 1.56
CA ASP A 430 -7.01 43.29 0.22
C ASP A 430 -6.63 42.01 -0.57
N LEU A 431 -6.34 40.93 0.14
CA LEU A 431 -5.97 39.63 -0.45
C LEU A 431 -7.16 38.68 -0.62
N PHE A 432 -8.38 39.03 -0.20
CA PHE A 432 -9.52 38.08 -0.24
C PHE A 432 -9.96 37.69 -1.65
N ASP A 433 -9.79 38.58 -2.63
CA ASP A 433 -10.14 38.34 -4.03
C ASP A 433 -8.94 37.86 -4.87
N GLU A 434 -7.76 37.67 -4.26
CA GLU A 434 -6.54 37.28 -4.94
C GLU A 434 -6.52 35.81 -5.41
N SER A 435 -5.59 35.51 -6.32
CA SER A 435 -5.38 34.15 -6.84
C SER A 435 -4.66 33.25 -5.83
N PHE A 436 -4.80 31.93 -5.91
CA PHE A 436 -4.02 31.02 -5.04
C PHE A 436 -2.51 31.13 -5.27
N SER A 437 -2.06 31.55 -6.46
CA SER A 437 -0.65 31.83 -6.73
C SER A 437 -0.07 32.89 -5.81
N THR A 438 -0.87 33.90 -5.43
CA THR A 438 -0.49 34.95 -4.47
C THR A 438 -0.11 34.35 -3.10
N PHE A 439 -0.66 33.19 -2.76
CA PHE A 439 -0.43 32.50 -1.48
C PHE A 439 0.63 31.40 -1.57
N LEU A 440 1.32 31.24 -2.70
CA LEU A 440 2.44 30.28 -2.81
C LEU A 440 3.65 30.70 -1.97
N VAL A 441 3.77 31.99 -1.69
CA VAL A 441 4.77 32.57 -0.78
C VAL A 441 4.13 32.92 0.57
N PRO A 442 4.89 32.90 1.67
CA PRO A 442 4.37 33.32 2.97
C PRO A 442 4.06 34.83 2.98
N ILE A 443 3.02 35.23 3.75
CA ILE A 443 2.57 36.63 3.84
C ILE A 443 3.30 37.39 4.94
N SER A 444 3.32 36.81 6.14
CA SER A 444 3.97 37.37 7.33
C SER A 444 4.21 36.26 8.36
N ILE A 445 5.12 36.49 9.30
CA ILE A 445 5.39 35.57 10.41
C ILE A 445 4.10 35.21 11.15
N GLN A 446 3.28 36.22 11.47
CA GLN A 446 2.04 36.00 12.21
C GLN A 446 1.00 35.19 11.42
N ASN A 447 0.87 35.43 10.11
CA ASN A 447 -0.01 34.63 9.26
C ASN A 447 0.50 33.19 9.18
N GLU A 448 1.80 32.98 9.01
CA GLU A 448 2.36 31.63 8.86
C GLU A 448 2.25 30.81 10.15
N ILE A 449 2.42 31.44 11.32
CA ILE A 449 2.13 30.79 12.62
C ILE A 449 0.67 30.33 12.68
N ASN A 450 -0.28 31.14 12.21
CA ASN A 450 -1.69 30.77 12.20
C ASN A 450 -1.98 29.63 11.20
N VAL A 451 -1.30 29.62 10.05
CA VAL A 451 -1.35 28.51 9.07
C VAL A 451 -0.85 27.21 9.69
N LEU A 452 0.28 27.25 10.39
CA LEU A 452 0.84 26.07 11.04
C LEU A 452 -0.06 25.55 12.17
N LYS A 453 -0.65 26.45 12.97
CA LYS A 453 -1.66 26.09 13.98
C LYS A 453 -2.90 25.46 13.33
N TYR A 454 -3.36 26.01 12.21
CA TYR A 454 -4.49 25.47 11.45
C TYR A 454 -4.22 24.05 10.94
N ILE A 455 -3.05 23.83 10.30
CA ILE A 455 -2.61 22.52 9.82
C ILE A 455 -2.53 21.52 10.98
N MET A 456 -1.91 21.92 12.10
CA MET A 456 -1.77 21.07 13.29
C MET A 456 -3.13 20.66 13.84
N ARG A 457 -4.07 21.60 14.00
CA ARG A 457 -5.42 21.30 14.51
C ARG A 457 -6.20 20.37 13.57
N MET A 458 -6.08 20.59 12.26
CA MET A 458 -6.68 19.71 11.27
C MET A 458 -6.13 18.28 11.35
N CYS A 459 -4.81 18.11 11.51
CA CYS A 459 -4.17 16.80 11.70
C CYS A 459 -4.68 16.10 12.98
N ILE A 460 -4.71 16.82 14.11
CA ILE A 460 -5.23 16.30 15.38
C ILE A 460 -6.69 15.84 15.24
N ASN A 461 -7.52 16.63 14.55
CA ASN A 461 -8.92 16.29 14.31
C ASN A 461 -9.08 15.04 13.43
N HIS A 462 -8.15 14.76 12.51
CA HIS A 462 -8.16 13.50 11.77
C HIS A 462 -7.70 12.32 12.63
N ILE A 463 -6.60 12.45 13.38
CA ILE A 463 -6.08 11.38 14.25
C ILE A 463 -7.12 10.93 15.29
N ARG A 464 -7.92 11.86 15.83
CA ARG A 464 -8.99 11.54 16.81
C ARG A 464 -10.09 10.62 16.27
N LYS A 465 -10.20 10.44 14.95
CA LYS A 465 -11.21 9.56 14.33
C LYS A 465 -10.81 8.09 14.35
N TYR A 466 -9.55 7.77 14.62
CA TYR A 466 -9.02 6.42 14.59
C TYR A 466 -9.31 5.69 15.90
N SER A 467 -9.56 4.39 15.82
CA SER A 467 -9.80 3.53 16.99
C SER A 467 -8.51 3.14 17.75
N SER A 468 -7.33 3.48 17.22
CA SER A 468 -6.01 3.10 17.74
C SER A 468 -5.01 4.23 17.56
N SER A 469 -4.07 4.34 18.49
CA SER A 469 -2.99 5.32 18.44
C SER A 469 -1.92 4.92 17.41
N ALA A 470 -1.16 5.89 16.90
CA ALA A 470 -0.04 5.62 15.99
C ALA A 470 1.03 4.73 16.66
N LYS A 471 1.28 4.94 17.95
CA LYS A 471 2.20 4.14 18.74
C LYS A 471 1.75 2.68 18.82
N ASN A 472 0.50 2.42 19.20
CA ASN A 472 0.00 1.05 19.34
C ASN A 472 0.09 0.29 18.01
N ASP A 473 -0.25 0.93 16.89
CA ASP A 473 -0.13 0.29 15.58
C ASP A 473 1.32 0.03 15.18
N LEU A 474 2.22 0.98 15.48
CA LEU A 474 3.64 0.80 15.25
C LEU A 474 4.20 -0.35 16.08
N ASP A 475 3.85 -0.43 17.37
CA ASP A 475 4.28 -1.49 18.28
C ASP A 475 3.84 -2.87 17.75
N ILE A 476 2.64 -2.97 17.16
CA ILE A 476 2.16 -4.19 16.49
C ILE A 476 3.01 -4.52 15.26
N VAL A 477 3.21 -3.55 14.36
CA VAL A 477 3.93 -3.77 13.10
C VAL A 477 5.41 -4.09 13.35
N LEU A 478 6.01 -3.51 14.39
CA LEU A 478 7.40 -3.77 14.77
C LEU A 478 7.58 -5.13 15.44
N ASN A 479 6.57 -5.68 16.10
CA ASN A 479 6.70 -6.97 16.77
C ASN A 479 6.30 -8.14 15.84
N PRO A 480 7.24 -8.92 15.28
CA PRO A 480 6.91 -10.04 14.38
C PRO A 480 6.09 -11.16 15.06
N PHE A 481 6.07 -11.20 16.39
CA PHE A 481 5.29 -12.15 17.18
C PHE A 481 3.92 -11.64 17.59
N HIS A 482 3.59 -10.37 17.32
CA HIS A 482 2.27 -9.87 17.63
C HIS A 482 1.24 -10.63 16.78
N LYS A 483 0.17 -11.16 17.40
CA LYS A 483 -0.87 -11.95 16.72
C LYS A 483 -1.52 -11.27 15.51
N TYR A 484 -1.47 -9.93 15.45
CA TYR A 484 -1.97 -9.14 14.32
C TYR A 484 -0.92 -8.74 13.27
N ASN A 485 0.31 -9.23 13.41
CA ASN A 485 1.42 -8.96 12.51
C ASN A 485 1.81 -10.18 11.67
N ARG A 486 0.89 -11.13 11.46
CA ARG A 486 1.12 -12.21 10.48
C ARG A 486 1.27 -11.61 9.09
N GLU A 487 2.37 -11.95 8.42
CA GLU A 487 2.70 -11.47 7.07
C GLU A 487 1.54 -11.75 6.09
N TYR A 488 1.29 -10.81 5.17
CA TYR A 488 0.21 -10.84 4.18
C TYR A 488 -1.23 -10.97 4.70
N SER A 489 -1.45 -10.98 6.01
CA SER A 489 -2.81 -11.08 6.56
C SER A 489 -3.62 -9.80 6.36
N ASN A 490 -4.93 -9.95 6.20
CA ASN A 490 -5.87 -8.84 6.10
C ASN A 490 -5.85 -7.93 7.33
N VAL A 491 -5.68 -8.52 8.52
CA VAL A 491 -5.53 -7.79 9.77
C VAL A 491 -4.32 -6.86 9.67
N ARG A 492 -3.14 -7.42 9.34
CA ARG A 492 -1.91 -6.65 9.20
C ARG A 492 -2.05 -5.54 8.15
N ASN A 493 -2.67 -5.84 7.00
CA ASN A 493 -2.93 -4.83 5.97
C ASN A 493 -3.78 -3.66 6.50
N CYS A 494 -4.82 -3.94 7.29
CA CYS A 494 -5.61 -2.90 7.94
C CYS A 494 -4.77 -2.06 8.91
N ILE A 495 -3.87 -2.68 9.69
CA ILE A 495 -3.02 -2.00 10.67
C ILE A 495 -2.01 -1.07 9.99
N ILE A 496 -1.34 -1.55 8.94
CA ILE A 496 -0.38 -0.72 8.19
C ILE A 496 -1.09 0.43 7.48
N MET A 497 -2.27 0.20 6.90
CA MET A 497 -3.06 1.26 6.28
C MET A 497 -3.40 2.37 7.29
N ARG A 498 -3.92 2.01 8.47
CA ARG A 498 -4.28 3.00 9.49
C ARG A 498 -3.05 3.66 10.12
N TYR A 499 -1.93 2.94 10.26
CA TYR A 499 -0.68 3.51 10.74
C TYR A 499 -0.13 4.52 9.74
N GLY A 500 -0.05 4.15 8.46
CA GLY A 500 0.51 5.01 7.40
C GLY A 500 -0.25 6.32 7.21
N GLU A 501 -1.58 6.33 7.37
CA GLU A 501 -2.33 7.60 7.38
C GLU A 501 -2.02 8.46 8.62
N LYS A 502 -1.97 7.85 9.82
CA LYS A 502 -1.60 8.56 11.06
C LYS A 502 -0.18 9.09 11.04
N PHE A 503 0.76 8.36 10.44
CA PHE A 503 2.14 8.77 10.27
C PHE A 503 2.24 10.09 9.49
N ILE A 504 1.52 10.24 8.38
CA ILE A 504 1.52 11.49 7.61
C ILE A 504 0.92 12.64 8.42
N TYR A 505 -0.18 12.41 9.17
CA TYR A 505 -0.72 13.46 10.04
C TYR A 505 0.27 13.87 11.15
N ASP A 506 0.95 12.90 11.77
CA ASP A 506 1.96 13.15 12.80
C ASP A 506 3.19 13.89 12.23
N TYR A 507 3.62 13.54 11.00
CA TYR A 507 4.65 14.27 10.25
C TYR A 507 4.30 15.76 10.14
N TYR A 508 3.07 16.10 9.76
CA TYR A 508 2.63 17.49 9.63
C TYR A 508 2.45 18.21 10.98
N ILE A 509 2.08 17.49 12.05
CA ILE A 509 2.06 18.04 13.43
C ILE A 509 3.47 18.40 13.90
N LYS A 510 4.43 17.49 13.70
CA LYS A 510 5.83 17.70 14.07
C LYS A 510 6.46 18.84 13.28
N MET A 511 6.20 18.90 11.97
CA MET A 511 6.62 20.00 11.10
C MET A 511 6.06 21.33 11.59
N ALA A 512 4.75 21.41 11.84
CA ALA A 512 4.11 22.63 12.35
C ALA A 512 4.69 23.06 13.71
N THR A 513 4.89 22.11 14.63
CA THR A 513 5.46 22.38 15.95
C THR A 513 6.88 22.94 15.85
N MET A 514 7.73 22.34 15.01
CA MET A 514 9.10 22.81 14.79
C MET A 514 9.10 24.20 14.15
N CYS A 515 8.34 24.42 13.09
CA CYS A 515 8.33 25.69 12.38
C CYS A 515 7.74 26.83 13.21
N ILE A 516 6.73 26.55 14.05
CA ILE A 516 6.23 27.54 15.02
C ILE A 516 7.36 27.92 16.00
N LYS A 517 8.12 26.96 16.52
CA LYS A 517 9.25 27.27 17.41
C LYS A 517 10.27 28.19 16.73
N LEU A 518 10.62 27.90 15.47
CA LEU A 518 11.54 28.74 14.69
C LEU A 518 11.02 30.17 14.53
N LEU A 519 9.74 30.33 14.16
CA LEU A 519 9.12 31.64 13.93
C LEU A 519 8.84 32.46 15.21
N THR A 520 9.05 31.88 16.40
CA THR A 520 8.76 32.53 17.70
C THR A 520 9.99 32.86 18.53
N ARG A 521 11.19 32.54 18.02
CA ARG A 521 12.48 32.80 18.68
C ARG A 521 13.22 33.91 17.96
N ASP A 522 14.06 34.63 18.69
CA ASP A 522 14.98 35.60 18.08
C ASP A 522 16.14 34.88 17.38
N PHE A 523 16.86 35.63 16.55
CA PHE A 523 17.91 35.04 15.71
C PHE A 523 19.05 34.48 16.56
N GLU A 524 19.44 35.21 17.62
CA GLU A 524 20.51 34.82 18.53
C GLU A 524 20.23 33.46 19.20
N ASP A 525 19.03 33.23 19.74
CA ASP A 525 18.63 31.94 20.33
C ASP A 525 18.60 30.81 19.30
N LEU A 526 18.19 31.09 18.06
CA LEU A 526 18.19 30.08 16.98
C LEU A 526 19.59 29.58 16.64
N ILE A 527 20.60 30.46 16.71
CA ILE A 527 22.00 30.11 16.47
C ILE A 527 22.58 29.38 17.68
N GLU A 528 22.43 29.92 18.90
CA GLU A 528 22.99 29.32 20.11
C GLU A 528 22.49 27.89 20.36
N THR A 529 21.23 27.60 19.97
CA THR A 529 20.61 26.29 20.14
C THR A 529 20.74 25.36 18.93
N ASN A 530 21.37 25.82 17.83
CA ASN A 530 21.44 25.12 16.54
C ASN A 530 20.07 24.74 15.92
N LEU A 531 18.97 25.30 16.41
CA LEU A 531 17.62 24.91 15.96
C LEU A 531 17.40 25.11 14.47
N LEU A 532 17.95 26.19 13.89
CA LEU A 532 17.82 26.48 12.46
C LEU A 532 18.62 25.47 11.62
N LEU A 533 19.86 25.16 12.00
CA LEU A 533 20.70 24.20 11.29
C LEU A 533 20.14 22.78 11.37
N ASP A 534 19.63 22.38 12.54
CA ASP A 534 18.96 21.09 12.74
C ASP A 534 17.70 20.98 11.86
N ALA A 535 16.94 22.07 11.73
CA ALA A 535 15.74 22.12 10.89
C ALA A 535 16.07 22.06 9.39
N LEU A 536 17.13 22.75 8.95
CA LEU A 536 17.62 22.74 7.56
C LEU A 536 18.29 21.41 7.17
N SER A 537 18.85 20.69 8.13
CA SER A 537 19.39 19.34 7.91
C SER A 537 18.32 18.24 8.08
N GLY A 538 17.12 18.62 8.51
CA GLY A 538 16.05 17.71 8.90
C GLY A 538 15.07 17.33 7.78
N LYS A 539 14.07 16.53 8.17
CA LYS A 539 13.02 16.02 7.26
C LYS A 539 12.15 17.12 6.62
N TYR A 540 12.09 18.30 7.23
CA TYR A 540 11.23 19.41 6.78
C TYR A 540 12.02 20.51 6.06
N HIS A 541 13.28 20.26 5.72
CA HIS A 541 14.20 21.25 5.17
C HIS A 541 13.60 22.03 4.00
N LEU A 542 12.87 21.38 3.07
CA LEU A 542 12.24 22.06 1.94
C LEU A 542 11.28 23.17 2.36
N TYR A 543 10.47 22.97 3.40
CA TYR A 543 9.56 24.01 3.87
C TYR A 543 10.31 25.07 4.70
N VAL A 544 11.33 24.64 5.44
CA VAL A 544 12.16 25.54 6.23
C VAL A 544 12.90 26.51 5.29
N SER A 545 13.56 25.99 4.26
CA SER A 545 14.28 26.78 3.26
C SER A 545 13.34 27.67 2.45
N ASP A 546 12.25 27.11 1.90
CA ASP A 546 11.40 27.81 0.93
C ASP A 546 10.41 28.81 1.56
N SER A 547 10.28 28.85 2.88
CA SER A 547 9.26 29.70 3.53
C SER A 547 9.67 30.22 4.90
N ILE A 548 10.28 29.41 5.75
CA ILE A 548 10.64 29.86 7.10
C ILE A 548 11.86 30.78 7.06
N CYS A 549 12.91 30.43 6.31
CA CYS A 549 14.08 31.29 6.12
C CYS A 549 13.71 32.61 5.46
N ASP A 550 12.88 32.60 4.42
CA ASP A 550 12.39 33.82 3.75
C ASP A 550 11.72 34.79 4.73
N LEU A 551 10.93 34.27 5.68
CA LEU A 551 10.26 35.09 6.70
C LEU A 551 11.21 35.62 7.77
N LEU A 552 12.24 34.86 8.14
CA LEU A 552 13.18 35.23 9.19
C LEU A 552 14.32 36.12 8.69
N ASN A 553 14.61 36.10 7.38
CA ASN A 553 15.74 36.80 6.78
C ASN A 553 15.42 38.26 6.40
N THR A 554 14.82 39.03 7.31
CA THR A 554 14.43 40.42 7.01
C THR A 554 15.63 41.36 6.83
N ASP A 555 16.76 41.04 7.49
CA ASP A 555 17.93 41.91 7.56
C ASP A 555 19.19 41.27 6.91
N GLY A 556 19.05 40.15 6.18
CA GLY A 556 20.17 39.43 5.56
C GLY A 556 21.06 38.64 6.53
N LYS A 557 20.74 38.62 7.82
CA LYS A 557 21.53 37.93 8.87
C LYS A 557 21.60 36.42 8.65
N ILE A 558 20.51 35.81 8.18
CA ILE A 558 20.45 34.36 7.94
C ILE A 558 21.35 33.98 6.77
N ASP A 559 21.27 34.73 5.67
CA ASP A 559 22.14 34.46 4.52
C ASP A 559 23.60 34.53 4.94
N LYS A 560 23.98 35.60 5.65
CA LYS A 560 25.36 35.75 6.13
C LYS A 560 25.80 34.55 7.00
N TYR A 561 24.95 34.10 7.92
CA TYR A 561 25.25 32.96 8.78
C TYR A 561 25.33 31.61 8.04
N LEU A 562 24.51 31.40 7.00
CA LEU A 562 24.50 30.13 6.25
C LEU A 562 25.61 30.05 5.19
N PHE A 563 26.16 31.18 4.75
CA PHE A 563 27.23 31.27 3.75
C PHE A 563 28.64 31.49 4.33
N GLU A 564 28.74 31.85 5.61
CA GLU A 564 29.98 31.84 6.41
C GLU A 564 30.20 30.47 7.08
#